data_AF-A0A515LAZ9-F1
#
_entry.id   AF-A0A515LAZ9-F1
#
_cell.length_a   1.000
_cell.length_b   1.000
_cell.length_c   1.000
_cell.angle_alpha   90.00
_cell.angle_beta   90.00
_cell.angle_gamma   90.00
#
_symmetry.space_group_name_H-M   'P 1'
#
loop_
_entity.id
_entity.type
_entity.pdbx_description
1 polymer ?
#
loop_
_entity_poly.entity_id
_entity_poly.type
_entity_poly.pdbx_seq_one_letter_code
_entity_poly.pdbx_strand_id
1 'polypeptide(L)'
;MDASHSTDGRGPVFRRALARSANLIAFTLVAVSLLSAVVLIFQTVESERRERAEARQTSNVLSELAIINRAVLNAETGQRGYLITLDQRYLGPYHLAREQYGPAFSRLRQLVRNDANPRQAELIDQVENLTVSKFGEMAESVALVSSGQVLEARNRVLTDEGQEVMERLRMAFRELERIEQEQLALATRETAAAEGRVVPLLIGLSALLLVALALGYRLVARAARADAEAAQAELVAQARDQADLLARELNHRVKNLFAVILAIVRMSAKDAPEAKPVVDSIADRIHALLAAHEVTQGSPEMGASLRALIETAVKPYLSSERRATLDGPETALPARQVTPLGLVLHELATNAVKYGCWSEGGALTVEWRRIDDDLEIEWREEQPGCVAEPERAGFGSLLMTSAARQLRGTIERQFTPGGVHVAMRFPLSG
;
A
#
# COMPACT_ATOMS: atom_id res chain seq x y z
N MET A 1 40.19 -19.80 -2.50
CA MET A 1 38.80 -20.05 -2.96
C MET A 1 37.91 -19.41 -1.91
N ASP A 2 37.76 -18.10 -1.83
CA ASP A 2 37.51 -17.03 -2.81
C ASP A 2 36.03 -16.94 -3.26
N ALA A 3 35.49 -15.71 -3.10
CA ALA A 3 34.14 -15.19 -3.38
C ALA A 3 32.96 -15.76 -2.56
N SER A 4 32.28 -14.99 -1.69
CA SER A 4 31.50 -13.81 -2.07
C SER A 4 31.17 -12.92 -0.86
N HIS A 5 31.98 -11.89 -0.64
CA HIS A 5 31.55 -10.68 0.05
C HIS A 5 31.13 -9.66 -1.02
N SER A 6 29.83 -9.38 -1.13
CA SER A 6 29.28 -8.35 -2.01
C SER A 6 28.22 -7.55 -1.26
N THR A 7 28.73 -6.53 -0.55
CA THR A 7 28.16 -5.20 -0.34
C THR A 7 26.65 -4.99 -0.59
N ASP A 8 25.88 -4.82 0.47
CA ASP A 8 24.77 -3.82 0.48
C ASP A 8 24.93 -2.92 1.72
N GLY A 9 25.99 -2.10 1.69
CA GLY A 9 26.34 -1.12 2.72
C GLY A 9 25.60 0.22 2.56
N ARG A 10 24.39 0.24 2.01
CA ARG A 10 23.58 1.47 1.97
C ARG A 10 22.77 1.60 3.25
N GLY A 11 23.39 2.24 4.25
CA GLY A 11 22.80 2.47 5.57
C GLY A 11 21.45 3.22 5.54
N PRO A 12 20.71 3.22 6.68
CA PRO A 12 19.35 3.75 6.80
C PRO A 12 19.22 5.24 6.41
N VAL A 13 20.30 6.02 6.49
CA VAL A 13 20.38 7.42 6.05
C VAL A 13 20.21 7.55 4.53
N PHE A 14 20.81 6.65 3.75
CA PHE A 14 20.73 6.67 2.28
C PHE A 14 19.33 6.31 1.78
N ARG A 15 18.65 5.37 2.45
CA ARG A 15 17.25 4.99 2.17
C ARG A 15 16.26 6.12 2.50
N ARG A 16 16.48 6.84 3.61
CA ARG A 16 15.67 8.04 3.97
C ARG A 16 15.88 9.20 3.01
N ALA A 17 17.11 9.43 2.55
CA ALA A 17 17.42 10.43 1.53
C ALA A 17 16.75 10.10 0.18
N LEU A 18 16.84 8.84 -0.27
CA LEU A 18 16.18 8.37 -1.50
C LEU A 18 14.65 8.51 -1.44
N ALA A 19 14.03 8.17 -0.31
CA ALA A 19 12.59 8.31 -0.12
C ALA A 19 12.14 9.79 -0.09
N ARG A 20 12.92 10.68 0.52
CA ARG A 20 12.66 12.13 0.47
C ARG A 20 12.78 12.69 -0.95
N SER A 21 13.81 12.29 -1.70
CA SER A 21 13.95 12.68 -3.09
C SER A 21 12.82 12.14 -3.97
N ALA A 22 12.36 10.91 -3.74
CA ALA A 22 11.23 10.33 -4.48
C ALA A 22 9.92 11.08 -4.23
N ASN A 23 9.65 11.48 -2.98
CA ASN A 23 8.47 12.29 -2.65
C ASN A 23 8.54 13.69 -3.25
N LEU A 24 9.71 14.34 -3.22
CA LEU A 24 9.93 15.64 -3.86
C LEU A 24 9.71 15.57 -5.37
N ILE A 25 10.20 14.51 -6.02
CA ILE A 25 10.00 14.28 -7.46
C ILE A 25 8.50 14.09 -7.76
N ALA A 26 7.80 13.26 -6.98
CA ALA A 26 6.36 13.04 -7.17
C ALA A 26 5.54 14.32 -6.97
N PHE A 27 5.84 15.11 -5.94
CA PHE A 27 5.19 16.40 -5.68
C PHE A 27 5.47 17.41 -6.81
N THR A 28 6.71 17.47 -7.29
CA THR A 28 7.10 18.36 -8.39
C THR A 28 6.40 17.95 -9.69
N LEU A 29 6.32 16.65 -9.99
CA LEU A 29 5.55 16.14 -11.14
C LEU A 29 4.08 16.52 -11.07
N VAL A 30 3.46 16.36 -9.90
CA VAL A 30 2.07 16.77 -9.66
C VAL A 30 1.90 18.28 -9.87
N ALA A 31 2.77 19.10 -9.29
CA ALA A 31 2.71 20.55 -9.42
C ALA A 31 2.90 21.02 -10.87
N VAL A 32 3.89 20.45 -11.58
CA VAL A 32 4.14 20.74 -13.00
C VAL A 32 2.97 20.29 -13.87
N SER A 33 2.36 19.13 -13.59
CA SER A 33 1.19 18.67 -14.32
C SER A 33 0.01 19.63 -14.12
N LEU A 34 -0.31 20.00 -12.87
CA LEU A 34 -1.39 20.94 -12.57
C LEU A 34 -1.16 22.29 -13.23
N LEU A 35 0.05 22.83 -13.14
CA LEU A 35 0.39 24.10 -13.77
C LEU A 35 0.25 24.02 -15.31
N SER A 36 0.72 22.93 -15.91
CA SER A 36 0.60 22.70 -17.35
C SER A 36 -0.87 22.58 -17.78
N ALA A 37 -1.72 21.95 -16.97
CA ALA A 37 -3.15 21.86 -17.21
C ALA A 37 -3.82 23.24 -17.17
N VAL A 38 -3.49 24.06 -16.16
CA VAL A 38 -4.01 25.42 -16.03
C VAL A 38 -3.60 26.27 -17.23
N VAL A 39 -2.33 26.20 -17.64
CA VAL A 39 -1.84 26.92 -18.83
C VAL A 39 -2.57 26.46 -20.09
N LEU A 40 -2.74 25.15 -20.28
CA LEU A 40 -3.45 24.58 -21.42
C LEU A 40 -4.92 25.04 -21.46
N ILE A 41 -5.61 25.01 -20.32
CA ILE A 41 -6.99 25.48 -20.19
C ILE A 41 -7.07 26.97 -20.52
N PHE A 42 -6.18 27.79 -19.95
CA PHE A 42 -6.17 29.22 -20.21
C PHE A 42 -5.94 29.53 -21.69
N GLN A 43 -4.95 28.90 -22.32
CA GLN A 43 -4.67 29.05 -23.75
C GLN A 43 -5.86 28.63 -24.62
N THR A 44 -6.53 27.52 -24.27
CA THR A 44 -7.69 27.02 -25.01
C THR A 44 -8.89 27.98 -24.90
N VAL A 45 -9.17 28.47 -23.68
CA VAL A 45 -10.28 29.41 -23.46
C VAL A 45 -10.01 30.74 -24.17
N GLU A 46 -8.77 31.22 -24.15
CA GLU A 46 -8.38 32.46 -24.83
C GLU A 46 -8.51 32.32 -26.36
N SER A 47 -8.07 31.20 -26.95
CA SER A 47 -8.20 30.96 -28.40
C SER A 47 -9.66 30.82 -28.82
N GLU A 48 -10.44 30.03 -28.08
CA GLU A 48 -11.88 29.83 -28.32
C GLU A 48 -12.66 31.16 -28.25
N ARG A 49 -12.29 32.06 -27.32
CA ARG A 49 -12.91 33.40 -27.21
C ARG A 49 -12.61 34.27 -28.43
N ARG A 50 -11.38 34.25 -28.94
CA ARG A 50 -10.98 35.02 -30.14
C ARG A 50 -11.69 34.49 -31.39
N GLU A 51 -11.64 33.18 -31.61
CA GLU A 51 -12.29 32.51 -32.75
C GLU A 51 -13.82 32.74 -32.74
N ARG A 52 -14.47 32.69 -31.57
CA ARG A 52 -15.89 33.04 -31.43
C ARG A 52 -16.20 34.50 -31.73
N ALA A 53 -15.29 35.42 -31.38
CA ALA A 53 -15.47 36.83 -31.68
C ALA A 53 -15.40 37.09 -33.19
N GLU A 54 -14.41 36.50 -33.87
CA GLU A 54 -14.24 36.57 -35.33
C GLU A 54 -15.45 35.94 -36.06
N ALA A 55 -15.88 34.74 -35.68
CA ALA A 55 -17.05 34.09 -36.27
C ALA A 55 -18.35 34.91 -36.11
N ARG A 56 -18.52 35.59 -34.98
CA ARG A 56 -19.65 36.52 -34.75
C ARG A 56 -19.55 37.74 -35.66
N GLN A 57 -18.36 38.30 -35.85
CA GLN A 57 -18.14 39.44 -36.75
C GLN A 57 -18.47 39.06 -38.20
N THR A 58 -17.95 37.96 -38.71
CA THR A 58 -18.27 37.43 -40.06
C THR A 58 -19.77 37.16 -40.23
N SER A 59 -20.42 36.57 -39.23
CA SER A 59 -21.88 36.36 -39.25
C SER A 59 -22.67 37.68 -39.33
N ASN A 60 -22.24 38.71 -38.58
CA ASN A 60 -22.84 40.04 -38.65
C ASN A 60 -22.62 40.70 -40.02
N VAL A 61 -21.44 40.54 -40.63
CA VAL A 61 -21.15 41.03 -41.99
C VAL A 61 -22.09 40.38 -43.00
N LEU A 62 -22.23 39.06 -42.98
CA LEU A 62 -23.16 38.32 -43.84
C LEU A 62 -24.62 38.79 -43.64
N SER A 63 -25.01 39.08 -42.40
CA SER A 63 -26.35 39.59 -42.09
C SER A 63 -26.60 40.97 -42.71
N GLU A 64 -25.66 41.92 -42.55
CA GLU A 64 -25.79 43.25 -43.17
C GLU A 64 -25.75 43.18 -44.69
N LEU A 65 -24.92 42.32 -45.27
CA LEU A 65 -24.90 42.08 -46.72
C LEU A 65 -26.24 41.57 -47.24
N ALA A 66 -26.87 40.63 -46.53
CA ALA A 66 -28.19 40.13 -46.88
C ALA A 66 -29.27 41.22 -46.79
N ILE A 67 -29.19 42.12 -45.80
CA ILE A 67 -30.10 43.27 -45.67
C ILE A 67 -29.93 44.21 -46.86
N ILE A 68 -28.70 44.57 -47.20
CA ILE A 68 -28.41 45.49 -48.32
C ILE A 68 -28.87 44.87 -49.65
N ASN A 69 -28.53 43.61 -49.91
CA ASN A 69 -28.94 42.92 -51.14
C ASN A 69 -30.47 42.85 -51.27
N ARG A 70 -31.19 42.52 -50.19
CA ARG A 70 -32.66 42.52 -50.16
C ARG A 70 -33.23 43.93 -50.36
N ALA A 71 -32.63 44.96 -49.77
CA ALA A 71 -33.08 46.34 -49.94
C ALA A 71 -33.01 46.75 -51.42
N VAL A 72 -31.89 46.48 -52.11
CA VAL A 72 -31.76 46.84 -53.53
C VAL A 72 -32.77 46.08 -54.40
N LEU A 73 -32.96 44.78 -54.17
CA LEU A 73 -33.96 43.98 -54.90
C LEU A 73 -35.39 44.48 -54.68
N ASN A 74 -35.74 44.81 -53.43
CA ASN A 74 -37.05 45.36 -53.09
C ASN A 74 -37.26 46.75 -53.70
N ALA A 75 -36.21 47.57 -53.75
CA ALA A 75 -36.23 48.88 -54.40
C ALA A 75 -36.49 48.76 -55.90
N GLU A 76 -35.77 47.86 -56.59
CA GLU A 76 -35.99 47.59 -58.01
C GLU A 76 -37.40 47.06 -58.28
N THR A 77 -37.88 46.15 -57.43
CA THR A 77 -39.23 45.58 -57.56
C THR A 77 -40.31 46.66 -57.36
N GLY A 78 -40.18 47.53 -56.36
CA GLY A 78 -41.11 48.62 -56.10
C GLY A 78 -41.11 49.67 -57.21
N GLN A 79 -39.92 50.04 -57.71
CA GLN A 79 -39.77 50.97 -58.83
C GLN A 79 -40.43 50.41 -60.10
N ARG A 80 -40.17 49.15 -60.46
CA ARG A 80 -40.82 48.49 -61.61
C ARG A 80 -42.34 48.41 -61.45
N GLY A 81 -42.83 48.05 -60.25
CA GLY A 81 -44.26 48.02 -59.96
C GLY A 81 -44.92 49.37 -60.20
N TYR A 82 -44.29 50.45 -59.75
CA TYR A 82 -44.78 51.82 -59.98
C TYR A 82 -44.73 52.23 -61.46
N LEU A 83 -43.65 51.91 -62.18
CA LEU A 83 -43.53 52.21 -63.61
C LEU A 83 -44.60 51.51 -64.46
N ILE A 84 -44.99 50.29 -64.08
CA ILE A 84 -45.98 49.49 -64.81
C ILE A 84 -47.41 49.93 -64.47
N THR A 85 -47.69 50.15 -63.19
CA THR A 85 -49.07 50.37 -62.70
C THR A 85 -49.44 51.84 -62.54
N LEU A 86 -48.45 52.73 -62.47
CA LEU A 86 -48.58 54.14 -62.11
C LEU A 86 -49.19 54.38 -60.72
N ASP A 87 -49.28 53.34 -59.89
CA ASP A 87 -49.87 53.39 -58.55
C ASP A 87 -48.77 53.57 -57.49
N GLN A 88 -48.79 54.72 -56.81
CA GLN A 88 -47.80 55.07 -55.79
C GLN A 88 -47.71 54.05 -54.64
N ARG A 89 -48.73 53.24 -54.40
CA ARG A 89 -48.69 52.18 -53.38
C ARG A 89 -47.57 51.17 -53.62
N TYR A 90 -47.15 50.98 -54.88
CA TYR A 90 -46.02 50.11 -55.23
C TYR A 90 -44.65 50.70 -54.87
N LEU A 91 -44.55 51.99 -54.52
CA LEU A 91 -43.30 52.61 -54.05
C LEU A 91 -42.97 52.30 -52.58
N GLY A 92 -43.88 51.66 -51.82
CA GLY A 92 -43.63 51.28 -50.42
C GLY A 92 -42.31 50.52 -50.21
N PRO A 93 -42.06 49.41 -50.94
CA PRO A 93 -40.78 48.69 -50.89
C PRO A 93 -39.56 49.53 -51.26
N TYR A 94 -39.70 50.49 -52.20
CA TYR A 94 -38.62 51.39 -52.60
C TYR A 94 -38.25 52.40 -51.52
N HIS A 95 -39.24 53.02 -50.88
CA HIS A 95 -39.00 53.94 -49.76
C HIS A 95 -38.36 53.22 -48.58
N LEU A 96 -38.91 52.06 -48.21
CA LEU A 96 -38.36 51.23 -47.13
C LEU A 96 -36.91 50.82 -47.40
N ALA A 97 -36.60 50.42 -48.63
CA ALA A 97 -35.24 50.07 -49.02
C ALA A 97 -34.26 51.24 -48.90
N ARG A 98 -34.67 52.46 -49.30
CA ARG A 98 -33.83 53.66 -49.15
C ARG A 98 -33.54 54.00 -47.69
N GLU A 99 -34.52 53.83 -46.81
CA GLU A 99 -34.35 54.05 -45.36
C GLU A 99 -33.45 53.01 -44.71
N GLN A 100 -33.54 51.74 -45.14
CA GLN A 100 -32.75 50.64 -44.58
C GLN A 100 -31.31 50.59 -45.09
N TYR A 101 -31.08 50.99 -46.35
CA TYR A 101 -29.77 50.89 -47.00
C TYR A 101 -28.68 51.66 -46.26
N GLY A 102 -28.88 52.96 -46.01
CA GLY A 102 -27.85 53.83 -45.43
C GLY A 102 -27.32 53.33 -44.07
N PRO A 103 -28.20 53.03 -43.10
CA PRO A 103 -27.80 52.46 -41.81
C PRO A 103 -27.12 51.09 -41.95
N ALA A 104 -27.61 50.21 -42.83
CA ALA A 104 -27.03 48.87 -43.03
C ALA A 104 -25.62 48.95 -43.63
N PHE A 105 -25.42 49.80 -44.64
CA PHE A 105 -24.11 50.00 -45.25
C PHE A 105 -23.10 50.63 -44.27
N SER A 106 -23.56 51.56 -43.44
CA SER A 106 -22.73 52.16 -42.38
C SER A 106 -22.26 51.12 -41.36
N ARG A 107 -23.15 50.21 -40.94
CA ARG A 107 -22.79 49.10 -40.03
C ARG A 107 -21.84 48.10 -40.70
N LEU A 108 -22.10 47.74 -41.95
CA LEU A 108 -21.19 46.88 -42.74
C LEU A 108 -19.77 47.47 -42.78
N ARG A 109 -19.64 48.77 -43.10
CA ARG A 109 -18.34 49.45 -43.16
C ARG A 109 -17.65 49.49 -41.80
N GLN A 110 -18.41 49.67 -40.72
CA GLN A 110 -17.89 49.65 -39.36
C GLN A 110 -17.38 48.26 -38.95
N LEU A 111 -18.09 47.19 -39.33
CA LEU A 111 -17.71 45.81 -39.02
C LEU A 111 -16.43 45.36 -39.75
N VAL A 112 -16.15 45.92 -40.93
CA VAL A 112 -15.03 45.48 -41.78
C VAL A 112 -13.78 46.36 -41.63
N ARG A 113 -13.90 47.56 -41.01
CA ARG A 113 -12.89 48.63 -41.06
C ARG A 113 -11.45 48.26 -40.64
N ASN A 114 -11.28 47.32 -39.72
CA ASN A 114 -9.96 47.01 -39.15
C ASN A 114 -9.32 45.72 -39.70
N ASP A 115 -10.12 44.78 -40.18
CA ASP A 115 -9.65 43.43 -40.56
C ASP A 115 -9.93 43.08 -42.03
N ALA A 116 -10.32 44.07 -42.84
CA ALA A 116 -10.63 43.86 -44.25
C ALA A 116 -9.42 43.36 -45.05
N ASN A 117 -9.59 42.25 -45.77
CA ASN A 117 -8.67 41.92 -46.86
C ASN A 117 -8.76 43.01 -47.96
N PRO A 118 -7.65 43.40 -48.62
CA PRO A 118 -7.67 44.29 -49.78
C PRO A 118 -8.80 44.02 -50.80
N ARG A 119 -9.09 42.74 -51.10
CA ARG A 119 -10.17 42.36 -52.01
C ARG A 119 -11.57 42.64 -51.44
N GLN A 120 -11.75 42.43 -50.14
CA GLN A 120 -13.01 42.67 -49.43
C GLN A 120 -13.31 44.18 -49.37
N ALA A 121 -12.29 45.00 -49.08
CA ALA A 121 -12.41 46.46 -49.11
C ALA A 121 -12.79 46.97 -50.51
N GLU A 122 -12.13 46.47 -51.55
CA GLU A 122 -12.44 46.79 -52.95
C GLU A 122 -13.90 46.43 -53.32
N LEU A 123 -14.36 45.24 -52.94
CA LEU A 123 -15.72 44.78 -53.20
C LEU A 123 -16.76 45.61 -52.45
N ILE A 124 -16.49 46.02 -51.20
CA ILE A 124 -17.39 46.88 -50.43
C ILE A 124 -17.51 48.26 -51.11
N ASP A 125 -16.40 48.87 -51.52
CA ASP A 125 -16.43 50.15 -52.23
C ASP A 125 -17.14 50.01 -53.61
N GLN A 126 -16.97 48.88 -54.30
CA GLN A 126 -17.71 48.58 -55.54
C GLN A 126 -19.22 48.46 -55.28
N VAL A 127 -19.63 47.73 -54.24
CA VAL A 127 -21.04 47.58 -53.84
C VAL A 127 -21.63 48.95 -53.49
N GLU A 128 -20.91 49.80 -52.74
CA GLU A 128 -21.35 51.16 -52.40
C GLU A 128 -21.65 51.97 -53.65
N ASN A 129 -20.66 52.05 -54.55
CA ASN A 129 -20.74 52.87 -55.76
C ASN A 129 -21.85 52.39 -56.71
N LEU A 130 -21.94 51.07 -56.93
CA LEU A 130 -22.98 50.47 -57.77
C LEU A 130 -24.37 50.67 -57.15
N THR A 131 -24.50 50.53 -55.83
CA THR A 131 -25.79 50.69 -55.14
C THR A 131 -26.25 52.15 -55.15
N VAL A 132 -25.35 53.10 -54.87
CA VAL A 132 -25.64 54.54 -54.96
C VAL A 132 -26.05 54.92 -56.38
N SER A 133 -25.31 54.44 -57.39
CA SER A 133 -25.66 54.66 -58.80
C SER A 133 -27.04 54.09 -59.13
N LYS A 134 -27.37 52.89 -58.63
CA LYS A 134 -28.66 52.24 -58.88
C LYS A 134 -29.82 52.98 -58.21
N PHE A 135 -29.66 53.42 -56.97
CA PHE A 135 -30.67 54.25 -56.29
C PHE A 135 -30.84 55.61 -56.97
N GLY A 136 -29.78 56.19 -57.54
CA GLY A 136 -29.85 57.40 -58.35
C GLY A 136 -30.72 57.21 -59.60
N GLU A 137 -30.46 56.16 -60.37
CA GLU A 137 -31.26 55.80 -61.56
C GLU A 137 -32.74 55.54 -61.22
N MET A 138 -33.00 54.80 -60.14
CA MET A 138 -34.36 54.57 -59.66
C MET A 138 -35.05 55.87 -59.21
N ALA A 139 -34.32 56.80 -58.58
CA ALA A 139 -34.88 58.08 -58.17
C ALA A 139 -35.26 58.95 -59.36
N GLU A 140 -34.43 58.99 -60.40
CA GLU A 140 -34.72 59.70 -61.65
C GLU A 140 -35.95 59.13 -62.36
N SER A 141 -36.02 57.81 -62.52
CA SER A 141 -37.16 57.16 -63.18
C SER A 141 -38.47 57.34 -62.41
N VAL A 142 -38.45 57.25 -61.07
CA VAL A 142 -39.62 57.55 -60.23
C VAL A 142 -40.03 59.02 -60.35
N ALA A 143 -39.07 59.95 -60.39
CA ALA A 143 -39.35 61.37 -60.55
C ALA A 143 -40.00 61.69 -61.91
N LEU A 144 -39.51 61.09 -63.00
CA LEU A 144 -40.08 61.25 -64.35
C LEU A 144 -41.52 60.73 -64.45
N VAL A 145 -41.83 59.59 -63.81
CA VAL A 145 -43.22 59.09 -63.75
C VAL A 145 -44.09 60.05 -62.95
N SER A 146 -43.59 60.56 -61.81
CA SER A 146 -44.33 61.48 -60.95
C SER A 146 -44.61 62.84 -61.61
N SER A 147 -43.76 63.28 -62.55
CA SER A 147 -43.94 64.50 -63.34
C SER A 147 -44.80 64.32 -64.60
N GLY A 148 -45.36 63.12 -64.82
CA GLY A 148 -46.19 62.79 -65.98
C GLY A 148 -45.40 62.40 -67.25
N GLN A 149 -44.07 62.32 -67.18
CA GLN A 149 -43.18 62.00 -68.29
C GLN A 149 -42.93 60.49 -68.42
N VAL A 150 -44.01 59.71 -68.51
CA VAL A 150 -43.95 58.23 -68.49
C VAL A 150 -43.14 57.63 -69.65
N LEU A 151 -43.22 58.22 -70.85
CA LEU A 151 -42.47 57.78 -72.02
C LEU A 151 -40.95 57.93 -71.84
N GLU A 152 -40.52 59.03 -71.20
CA GLU A 152 -39.11 59.30 -70.92
C GLU A 152 -38.58 58.37 -69.82
N ALA A 153 -39.36 58.17 -68.76
CA ALA A 153 -39.06 57.18 -67.72
C ALA A 153 -38.89 55.76 -68.30
N ARG A 154 -39.78 55.36 -69.22
CA ARG A 154 -39.72 54.05 -69.87
C ARG A 154 -38.48 53.91 -70.76
N ASN A 155 -38.17 54.93 -71.57
CA ASN A 155 -36.99 54.90 -72.44
C ASN A 155 -35.69 54.79 -71.62
N ARG A 156 -35.64 55.43 -70.44
CA ARG A 156 -34.48 55.32 -69.55
C ARG A 156 -34.32 53.92 -68.97
N VAL A 157 -35.42 53.29 -68.53
CA VAL A 157 -35.39 51.92 -67.97
C VAL A 157 -35.12 50.86 -69.05
N LEU A 158 -35.47 51.14 -70.31
CA LEU A 158 -35.14 50.30 -71.46
C LEU A 158 -33.67 50.38 -71.89
N THR A 159 -32.87 51.24 -71.24
CA THR A 159 -31.41 51.19 -71.42
C THR A 159 -30.85 50.01 -70.64
N ASP A 160 -30.04 49.17 -71.30
CA ASP A 160 -29.41 47.99 -70.66
C ASP A 160 -28.45 48.39 -69.51
N GLU A 161 -28.14 49.69 -69.34
CA GLU A 161 -27.33 50.24 -68.26
C GLU A 161 -27.84 49.81 -66.87
N GLY A 162 -29.16 49.87 -66.65
CA GLY A 162 -29.76 49.52 -65.37
C GLY A 162 -29.67 48.03 -65.04
N GLN A 163 -29.65 47.18 -66.07
CA GLN A 163 -29.47 45.73 -65.93
C GLN A 163 -28.00 45.37 -65.72
N GLU A 164 -27.08 46.01 -66.44
CA GLU A 164 -25.64 45.77 -66.29
C GLU A 164 -25.14 46.14 -64.89
N VAL A 165 -25.59 47.28 -64.34
CA VAL A 165 -25.31 47.67 -62.96
C VAL A 165 -25.81 46.62 -61.97
N MET A 166 -27.02 46.08 -62.16
CA MET A 166 -27.56 45.03 -61.30
C MET A 166 -26.80 43.71 -61.42
N GLU A 167 -26.36 43.32 -62.61
CA GLU A 167 -25.55 42.12 -62.83
C GLU A 167 -24.20 42.25 -62.10
N ARG A 168 -23.52 43.38 -62.25
CA ARG A 168 -22.26 43.69 -61.55
C ARG A 168 -22.44 43.71 -60.04
N LEU A 169 -23.53 44.31 -59.56
CA LEU A 169 -23.87 44.35 -58.13
C LEU A 169 -24.11 42.94 -57.56
N ARG A 170 -24.87 42.09 -58.27
CA ARG A 170 -25.09 40.68 -57.89
C ARG A 170 -23.78 39.88 -57.89
N MET A 171 -22.88 40.14 -58.82
CA MET A 171 -21.55 39.50 -58.82
C MET A 171 -20.71 39.95 -57.64
N ALA A 172 -20.69 41.26 -57.33
CA ALA A 172 -19.95 41.78 -56.18
C ALA A 172 -20.48 41.23 -54.85
N PHE A 173 -21.81 41.17 -54.67
CA PHE A 173 -22.42 40.54 -53.48
C PHE A 173 -22.07 39.06 -53.36
N ARG A 174 -22.19 38.29 -54.45
CA ARG A 174 -21.86 36.85 -54.43
C ARG A 174 -20.40 36.60 -54.07
N GLU A 175 -19.50 37.41 -54.62
CA GLU A 175 -18.07 37.26 -54.32
C GLU A 175 -17.75 37.65 -52.88
N LEU A 176 -18.35 38.72 -52.37
CA LEU A 176 -18.16 39.13 -50.98
C LEU A 176 -18.75 38.09 -50.01
N GLU A 177 -19.96 37.58 -50.28
CA GLU A 177 -20.58 36.50 -49.52
C GLU A 177 -19.74 35.22 -49.55
N ARG A 178 -19.15 34.86 -50.70
CA ARG A 178 -18.25 33.71 -50.81
C ARG A 178 -17.02 33.87 -49.92
N ILE A 179 -16.39 35.05 -49.93
CA ILE A 179 -15.22 35.34 -49.09
C ILE A 179 -15.55 35.18 -47.60
N GLU A 180 -16.67 35.77 -47.15
CA GLU A 180 -17.11 35.66 -45.75
C GLU A 180 -17.48 34.22 -45.36
N GLN A 181 -18.20 33.50 -46.23
CA GLN A 181 -18.58 32.11 -46.00
C GLN A 181 -17.36 31.18 -45.91
N GLU A 182 -16.34 31.40 -46.74
CA GLU A 182 -15.08 30.66 -46.70
C GLU A 182 -14.32 30.91 -45.40
N GLN A 183 -14.24 32.17 -44.94
CA GLN A 183 -13.63 32.51 -43.65
C GLN A 183 -14.37 31.85 -42.48
N LEU A 184 -15.70 31.91 -42.46
CA LEU A 184 -16.50 31.29 -41.40
C LEU A 184 -16.33 29.77 -41.38
N ALA A 185 -16.27 29.13 -42.54
CA ALA A 185 -16.07 27.69 -42.67
C ALA A 185 -14.69 27.25 -42.17
N LEU A 186 -13.63 28.04 -42.42
CA LEU A 186 -12.29 27.78 -41.91
C LEU A 186 -12.25 27.89 -40.38
N ALA A 187 -12.79 28.98 -39.82
CA ALA A 187 -12.86 29.19 -38.36
C ALA A 187 -13.64 28.05 -37.65
N THR A 188 -14.72 27.56 -38.27
CA THR A 188 -15.51 26.45 -37.72
C THR A 188 -14.77 25.09 -37.79
N ARG A 189 -13.89 24.91 -38.78
CA ARG A 189 -13.07 23.68 -38.88
C ARG A 189 -11.90 23.70 -37.89
N GLU A 190 -11.28 24.85 -37.69
CA GLU A 190 -10.16 25.00 -36.74
C GLU A 190 -10.60 24.79 -35.30
N THR A 191 -11.75 25.35 -34.90
CA THR A 191 -12.39 25.11 -33.59
C THR A 191 -12.61 23.62 -33.33
N ALA A 192 -13.22 22.89 -34.28
CA ALA A 192 -13.45 21.45 -34.15
C ALA A 192 -12.14 20.64 -34.05
N ALA A 193 -11.09 21.05 -34.78
CA ALA A 193 -9.79 20.40 -34.73
C ALA A 193 -9.03 20.67 -33.41
N ALA A 194 -9.17 21.88 -32.86
CA ALA A 194 -8.60 22.26 -31.58
C ALA A 194 -9.25 21.49 -30.41
N GLU A 195 -10.59 21.41 -30.40
CA GLU A 195 -11.35 20.62 -29.40
C GLU A 195 -10.90 19.15 -29.36
N GLY A 196 -10.66 18.54 -30.52
CA GLY A 196 -10.19 17.15 -30.62
C GLY A 196 -8.80 16.89 -30.02
N ARG A 197 -7.94 17.91 -29.88
CA ARG A 197 -6.58 17.77 -29.32
C ARG A 197 -6.51 18.03 -27.82
N VAL A 198 -7.33 18.94 -27.30
CA VAL A 198 -7.26 19.38 -25.89
C VAL A 198 -7.83 18.33 -24.95
N VAL A 199 -8.98 17.72 -25.28
CA VAL A 199 -9.62 16.70 -24.45
C VAL A 199 -8.71 15.51 -24.12
N PRO A 200 -8.03 14.86 -25.08
CA PRO A 200 -7.13 13.74 -24.76
C PRO A 200 -5.91 14.16 -23.93
N LEU A 201 -5.39 15.38 -24.14
CA LEU A 201 -4.29 15.93 -23.30
C LEU A 201 -4.73 16.10 -21.85
N LEU A 202 -5.93 16.64 -21.60
CA LEU A 202 -6.49 16.78 -20.26
C LEU A 202 -6.72 15.42 -19.59
N ILE A 203 -7.22 14.44 -20.34
CA ILE A 203 -7.39 13.06 -19.83
C ILE A 203 -6.02 12.46 -19.48
N GLY A 204 -5.03 12.57 -20.36
CA GLY A 204 -3.68 12.05 -20.12
C GLY A 204 -3.00 12.69 -18.90
N LEU A 205 -3.15 14.00 -18.75
CA LEU A 205 -2.59 14.73 -17.62
C LEU A 205 -3.31 14.39 -16.31
N SER A 206 -4.64 14.25 -16.34
CA SER A 206 -5.43 13.78 -15.20
C SER A 206 -5.06 12.35 -14.78
N ALA A 207 -4.81 11.46 -15.75
CA ALA A 207 -4.33 10.10 -15.48
C ALA A 207 -2.94 10.11 -14.83
N LEU A 208 -2.02 10.96 -15.32
CA LEU A 208 -0.68 11.12 -14.74
C LEU A 208 -0.74 11.64 -13.30
N LEU A 209 -1.64 12.58 -13.02
CA LEU A 209 -1.91 13.09 -11.67
C LEU A 209 -2.39 11.98 -10.73
N LEU A 210 -3.37 11.17 -11.17
CA LEU A 210 -3.89 10.05 -10.39
C LEU A 210 -2.83 8.99 -10.09
N VAL A 211 -1.98 8.67 -11.08
CA VAL A 211 -0.85 7.74 -10.91
C VAL A 211 0.13 8.28 -9.88
N ALA A 212 0.50 9.56 -9.96
CA ALA A 212 1.42 10.19 -9.02
C ALA A 212 0.85 10.21 -7.59
N LEU A 213 -0.44 10.52 -7.44
CA LEU A 213 -1.14 10.50 -6.15
C LEU A 213 -1.17 9.08 -5.55
N ALA A 214 -1.49 8.07 -6.36
CA ALA A 214 -1.51 6.67 -5.94
C ALA A 214 -0.11 6.17 -5.53
N LEU A 215 0.93 6.58 -6.26
CA LEU A 215 2.32 6.26 -5.92
C LEU A 215 2.73 6.93 -4.61
N GLY A 216 2.40 8.22 -4.44
CA GLY A 216 2.65 8.97 -3.21
C GLY A 216 1.97 8.33 -1.99
N TYR A 217 0.69 7.97 -2.12
CA TYR A 217 -0.04 7.24 -1.07
C TYR A 217 0.64 5.91 -0.72
N ARG A 218 1.04 5.12 -1.73
CA ARG A 218 1.73 3.84 -1.51
C ARG A 218 3.07 4.01 -0.79
N LEU A 219 3.84 5.04 -1.11
CA LEU A 219 5.13 5.31 -0.45
C LEU A 219 4.94 5.69 1.02
N VAL A 220 3.99 6.58 1.30
CA VAL A 220 3.66 6.99 2.68
C VAL A 220 3.11 5.82 3.50
N ALA A 221 2.20 5.03 2.92
CA ALA A 221 1.64 3.86 3.59
C ALA A 221 2.70 2.78 3.90
N ARG A 222 3.67 2.56 3.00
CA ARG A 222 4.79 1.65 3.24
C ARG A 222 5.70 2.13 4.38
N ALA A 223 6.01 3.43 4.42
CA ALA A 223 6.82 4.00 5.49
C ALA A 223 6.12 3.86 6.86
N ALA A 224 4.84 4.19 6.94
CA ALA A 224 4.06 4.07 8.18
C ALA A 224 3.97 2.62 8.69
N ARG A 225 3.83 1.64 7.79
CA ARG A 225 3.84 0.21 8.16
C ARG A 225 5.19 -0.23 8.72
N ALA A 226 6.29 0.17 8.08
CA ALA A 226 7.63 -0.16 8.55
C ALA A 226 7.92 0.42 9.94
N ASP A 227 7.49 1.66 10.21
CA ASP A 227 7.66 2.29 11.53
C ASP A 227 6.82 1.58 12.60
N ALA A 228 5.60 1.13 12.27
CA ALA A 228 4.74 0.37 13.20
C ALA A 228 5.30 -1.03 13.52
N GLU A 229 5.80 -1.75 12.51
CA GLU A 229 6.44 -3.06 12.70
C GLU A 229 7.70 -2.96 13.58
N ALA A 230 8.51 -1.92 13.38
CA ALA A 230 9.70 -1.67 14.20
C ALA A 230 9.35 -1.40 15.67
N ALA A 231 8.33 -0.57 15.93
CA ALA A 231 7.86 -0.29 17.28
C ALA A 231 7.31 -1.55 17.97
N GLN A 232 6.57 -2.39 17.24
CA GLN A 232 6.06 -3.65 17.77
C GLN A 232 7.18 -4.64 18.07
N ALA A 233 8.18 -4.75 17.20
CA ALA A 233 9.33 -5.62 17.41
C ALA A 233 10.13 -5.20 18.66
N GLU A 234 10.31 -3.90 18.89
CA GLU A 234 10.96 -3.37 20.09
C GLU A 234 10.17 -3.72 21.37
N LEU A 235 8.85 -3.55 21.37
CA LEU A 235 7.99 -3.92 22.50
C LEU A 235 8.05 -5.41 22.82
N VAL A 236 8.03 -6.27 21.79
CA VAL A 236 8.14 -7.73 21.96
C VAL A 236 9.52 -8.10 22.51
N ALA A 237 10.59 -7.46 22.03
CA ALA A 237 11.94 -7.68 22.55
C ALA A 237 12.05 -7.27 24.03
N GLN A 238 11.52 -6.10 24.41
CA GLN A 238 11.50 -5.65 25.81
C GLN A 238 10.68 -6.58 26.70
N ALA A 239 9.51 -7.04 26.25
CA ALA A 239 8.68 -7.97 27.00
C ALA A 239 9.39 -9.32 27.21
N ARG A 240 10.12 -9.79 26.20
CA ARG A 240 10.94 -11.01 26.29
C ARG A 240 12.09 -10.84 27.29
N ASP A 241 12.83 -9.75 27.22
CA ASP A 241 13.94 -9.47 28.15
C ASP A 241 13.44 -9.40 29.61
N GLN A 242 12.27 -8.79 29.82
CA GLN A 242 11.63 -8.74 31.14
C GLN A 242 11.21 -10.14 31.63
N ALA A 243 10.63 -10.97 30.77
CA ALA A 243 10.28 -12.35 31.11
C ALA A 243 11.51 -13.17 31.50
N ASP A 244 12.62 -13.03 30.76
CA ASP A 244 13.88 -13.73 31.02
C ASP A 244 14.55 -13.26 32.33
N LEU A 245 14.42 -11.98 32.69
CA LEU A 245 14.86 -11.47 33.99
C LEU A 245 14.01 -12.01 35.14
N LEU A 246 12.68 -12.02 34.98
CA LEU A 246 11.76 -12.55 35.98
C LEU A 246 11.98 -14.05 36.20
N ALA A 247 12.17 -14.83 35.14
CA ALA A 247 12.46 -16.26 35.23
C ALA A 247 13.74 -16.53 36.05
N ARG A 248 14.81 -15.76 35.80
CA ARG A 248 16.06 -15.85 36.57
C ARG A 248 15.88 -15.51 38.04
N GLU A 249 15.13 -14.44 38.35
CA GLU A 249 14.85 -14.02 39.72
C GLU A 249 13.99 -15.05 40.46
N LEU A 250 12.97 -15.61 39.81
CA LEU A 250 12.15 -16.70 40.38
C LEU A 250 13.01 -17.92 40.72
N ASN A 251 13.90 -18.33 39.82
CA ASN A 251 14.80 -19.45 40.06
C ASN A 251 15.73 -19.20 41.24
N HIS A 252 16.29 -17.99 41.35
CA HIS A 252 17.08 -17.61 42.51
C HIS A 252 16.28 -17.68 43.81
N ARG A 253 15.02 -17.20 43.81
CA ARG A 253 14.13 -17.27 44.98
C ARG A 253 13.79 -18.69 45.38
N VAL A 254 13.56 -19.59 44.42
CA VAL A 254 13.32 -21.00 44.72
C VAL A 254 14.54 -21.61 45.42
N LYS A 255 15.76 -21.37 44.95
CA LYS A 255 16.99 -21.84 45.62
C LYS A 255 17.08 -21.33 47.06
N ASN A 256 16.76 -20.05 47.29
CA ASN A 256 16.74 -19.47 48.64
C ASN A 256 15.70 -20.13 49.55
N LEU A 257 14.50 -20.43 49.04
CA LEU A 257 13.47 -21.14 49.81
C LEU A 257 13.94 -22.54 50.22
N PHE A 258 14.58 -23.29 49.33
CA PHE A 258 15.15 -24.60 49.66
C PHE A 258 16.23 -24.51 50.74
N ALA A 259 17.10 -23.50 50.69
CA ALA A 259 18.11 -23.27 51.72
C ALA A 259 17.48 -23.00 53.10
N VAL A 260 16.40 -22.22 53.16
CA VAL A 260 15.65 -21.94 54.40
C VAL A 260 15.00 -23.22 54.94
N ILE A 261 14.33 -24.01 54.09
CA ILE A 261 13.70 -25.27 54.50
C ILE A 261 14.76 -26.23 55.08
N LEU A 262 15.91 -26.35 54.41
CA LEU A 262 17.02 -27.18 54.88
C LEU A 262 17.56 -26.73 56.25
N ALA A 263 17.68 -25.42 56.47
CA ALA A 263 18.11 -24.86 57.75
C ALA A 263 17.11 -25.18 58.87
N ILE A 264 15.80 -25.05 58.62
CA ILE A 264 14.74 -25.40 59.58
C ILE A 264 14.81 -26.89 59.93
N VAL A 265 14.94 -27.75 58.90
CA VAL A 265 15.02 -29.21 59.08
C VAL A 265 16.21 -29.59 59.95
N ARG A 266 17.41 -29.06 59.65
CA ARG A 266 18.62 -29.34 60.44
C ARG A 266 18.55 -28.80 61.87
N MET A 267 17.94 -27.62 62.06
CA MET A 267 17.78 -27.02 63.39
C MET A 267 16.86 -27.86 64.28
N SER A 268 15.84 -28.51 63.71
CA SER A 268 14.94 -29.41 64.44
C SER A 268 15.61 -30.66 65.03
N ALA A 269 16.80 -31.04 64.56
CA ALA A 269 17.59 -32.14 65.16
C ALA A 269 18.52 -31.69 66.29
N LYS A 270 18.70 -30.38 66.50
CA LYS A 270 19.73 -29.85 67.40
C LYS A 270 19.51 -30.28 68.86
N ASP A 271 18.25 -30.36 69.28
CA ASP A 271 17.85 -30.69 70.66
C ASP A 271 17.40 -32.16 70.82
N ALA A 272 17.50 -32.99 69.76
CA ALA A 272 17.12 -34.41 69.76
C ALA A 272 18.14 -35.25 68.97
N PRO A 273 19.30 -35.59 69.55
CA PRO A 273 20.38 -36.33 68.87
C PRO A 273 19.94 -37.68 68.28
N GLU A 274 18.96 -38.34 68.91
CA GLU A 274 18.35 -39.59 68.44
C GLU A 274 17.58 -39.44 67.12
N ALA A 275 17.10 -38.24 66.79
CA ALA A 275 16.38 -37.95 65.55
C ALA A 275 17.32 -37.60 64.37
N LYS A 276 18.62 -37.39 64.64
CA LYS A 276 19.61 -36.96 63.65
C LYS A 276 19.65 -37.82 62.38
N PRO A 277 19.65 -39.18 62.43
CA PRO A 277 19.65 -40.00 61.22
C PRO A 277 18.43 -39.79 60.32
N VAL A 278 17.27 -39.52 60.92
CA VAL A 278 16.02 -39.24 60.19
C VAL A 278 16.06 -37.86 59.58
N VAL A 279 16.57 -36.86 60.30
CA VAL A 279 16.70 -35.48 59.81
C VAL A 279 17.73 -35.37 58.68
N ASP A 280 18.86 -36.06 58.78
CA ASP A 280 19.86 -36.13 57.71
C ASP A 280 19.25 -36.78 56.44
N SER A 281 18.44 -37.84 56.61
CA SER A 281 17.71 -38.44 55.48
C SER A 281 16.69 -37.51 54.83
N ILE A 282 16.00 -36.65 55.60
CA ILE A 282 15.07 -35.65 55.05
C ILE A 282 15.84 -34.53 54.33
N ALA A 283 16.97 -34.09 54.90
CA ALA A 283 17.86 -33.10 54.29
C ALA A 283 18.41 -33.57 52.93
N ASP A 284 18.88 -34.82 52.84
CA ASP A 284 19.35 -35.44 51.60
C ASP A 284 18.26 -35.41 50.51
N ARG A 285 17.02 -35.73 50.86
CA ARG A 285 15.86 -35.68 49.93
C ARG A 285 15.50 -34.28 49.45
N ILE A 286 15.59 -33.29 50.34
CA ILE A 286 15.35 -31.88 49.97
C ILE A 286 16.41 -31.42 48.96
N HIS A 287 17.67 -31.85 49.13
CA HIS A 287 18.71 -31.60 48.13
C HIS A 287 18.41 -32.28 46.78
N ALA A 288 17.91 -33.51 46.80
CA ALA A 288 17.49 -34.21 45.59
C ALA A 288 16.36 -33.50 44.84
N LEU A 289 15.37 -32.97 45.56
CA LEU A 289 14.28 -32.16 44.99
C LEU A 289 14.80 -30.86 44.36
N LEU A 290 15.74 -30.18 45.02
CA LEU A 290 16.37 -28.97 44.50
C LEU A 290 17.14 -29.27 43.21
N ALA A 291 17.93 -30.34 43.19
CA ALA A 291 18.66 -30.79 42.01
C ALA A 291 17.73 -31.12 40.83
N ALA A 292 16.66 -31.88 41.08
CA ALA A 292 15.65 -32.17 40.07
C ALA A 292 14.99 -30.88 39.54
N HIS A 293 14.70 -29.92 40.42
CA HIS A 293 14.16 -28.62 40.02
C HIS A 293 15.13 -27.84 39.12
N GLU A 294 16.44 -27.81 39.43
CA GLU A 294 17.43 -27.13 38.58
C GLU A 294 17.50 -27.71 37.17
N VAL A 295 17.40 -29.04 37.04
CA VAL A 295 17.39 -29.71 35.73
C VAL A 295 16.11 -29.39 34.93
N THR A 296 14.98 -29.11 35.60
CA THR A 296 13.74 -28.67 34.91
C THR A 296 13.76 -27.23 34.41
N GLN A 297 14.69 -26.39 34.86
CA GLN A 297 14.75 -24.97 34.50
C GLN A 297 15.49 -24.68 33.17
N GLY A 298 15.83 -25.72 32.40
CA GLY A 298 16.34 -25.59 31.03
C GLY A 298 15.25 -25.23 30.01
N SER A 299 15.61 -25.17 28.71
CA SER A 299 14.70 -24.80 27.62
C SER A 299 13.33 -25.53 27.70
N PRO A 300 12.22 -24.80 27.89
CA PRO A 300 10.88 -25.39 28.04
C PRO A 300 10.45 -26.27 26.87
N GLU A 301 10.96 -25.99 25.67
CA GLU A 301 10.62 -26.71 24.44
C GLU A 301 11.32 -28.07 24.30
N MET A 302 12.44 -28.29 25.01
CA MET A 302 13.25 -29.51 24.88
C MET A 302 13.06 -30.53 26.01
N GLY A 303 12.31 -30.19 27.07
CA GLY A 303 12.21 -31.03 28.26
C GLY A 303 13.54 -31.12 29.05
N ALA A 304 13.53 -31.87 30.14
CA ALA A 304 14.71 -32.04 31.00
C ALA A 304 15.59 -33.20 30.51
N SER A 305 16.91 -33.02 30.41
CA SER A 305 17.82 -34.11 30.00
C SER A 305 17.89 -35.20 31.07
N LEU A 306 17.57 -36.44 30.69
CA LEU A 306 17.72 -37.63 31.54
C LEU A 306 19.17 -37.83 31.99
N ARG A 307 20.12 -37.66 31.06
CA ARG A 307 21.55 -37.76 31.35
C ARG A 307 21.96 -36.77 32.43
N ALA A 308 21.56 -35.49 32.29
CA ALA A 308 21.87 -34.46 33.28
C ALA A 308 21.25 -34.78 34.66
N LEU A 309 20.04 -35.36 34.69
CA LEU A 309 19.40 -35.78 35.93
C LEU A 309 20.18 -36.91 36.64
N ILE A 310 20.59 -37.94 35.89
CA ILE A 310 21.39 -39.07 36.42
C ILE A 310 22.76 -38.58 36.89
N GLU A 311 23.45 -37.77 36.09
CA GLU A 311 24.73 -37.17 36.47
C GLU A 311 24.61 -36.36 37.75
N THR A 312 23.56 -35.55 37.89
CA THR A 312 23.34 -34.75 39.10
C THR A 312 23.12 -35.62 40.34
N ALA A 313 22.45 -36.76 40.21
CA ALA A 313 22.22 -37.69 41.32
C ALA A 313 23.50 -38.44 41.75
N VAL A 314 24.37 -38.81 40.80
CA VAL A 314 25.55 -39.66 41.02
C VAL A 314 26.81 -38.86 41.35
N LYS A 315 26.96 -37.66 40.76
CA LYS A 315 28.16 -36.81 40.85
C LYS A 315 28.69 -36.55 42.27
N PRO A 316 27.86 -36.31 43.30
CA PRO A 316 28.34 -36.06 44.66
C PRO A 316 29.14 -37.23 45.26
N TYR A 317 28.99 -38.43 44.72
CA TYR A 317 29.56 -39.66 45.27
C TYR A 317 30.73 -40.21 44.44
N LEU A 318 31.03 -39.60 43.29
CA LEU A 318 32.17 -39.95 42.45
C LEU A 318 33.49 -39.62 43.15
N SER A 319 34.45 -40.54 43.09
CA SER A 319 35.81 -40.35 43.60
C SER A 319 36.79 -41.26 42.85
N SER A 320 38.09 -41.16 43.12
CA SER A 320 39.11 -42.05 42.52
C SER A 320 38.83 -43.54 42.74
N GLU A 321 38.10 -43.88 43.80
CA GLU A 321 37.76 -45.26 44.18
C GLU A 321 36.32 -45.65 43.78
N ARG A 322 35.47 -44.68 43.38
CA ARG A 322 34.06 -44.89 43.05
C ARG A 322 33.75 -44.33 41.66
N ARG A 323 33.77 -45.22 40.67
CA ARG A 323 33.52 -44.90 39.26
C ARG A 323 32.09 -45.26 38.90
N ALA A 324 31.50 -44.46 38.01
CA ALA A 324 30.20 -44.75 37.40
C ALA A 324 30.29 -44.61 35.88
N THR A 325 29.65 -45.53 35.16
CA THR A 325 29.49 -45.48 33.70
C THR A 325 28.05 -45.13 33.39
N LEU A 326 27.82 -44.08 32.60
CA LEU A 326 26.49 -43.58 32.24
C LEU A 326 26.32 -43.65 30.72
N ASP A 327 25.56 -44.63 30.22
CA ASP A 327 25.40 -44.87 28.79
C ASP A 327 23.93 -44.88 28.35
N GLY A 328 23.66 -44.32 27.19
CA GLY A 328 22.30 -44.21 26.65
C GLY A 328 22.08 -42.99 25.76
N PRO A 329 21.00 -43.00 24.95
CA PRO A 329 20.70 -41.95 23.97
C PRO A 329 20.24 -40.65 24.63
N GLU A 330 20.39 -39.53 23.93
CA GLU A 330 19.84 -38.25 24.37
C GLU A 330 18.32 -38.34 24.52
N THR A 331 17.86 -38.29 25.78
CA THR A 331 16.44 -38.47 26.14
C THR A 331 15.94 -37.28 26.93
N ALA A 332 14.88 -36.65 26.41
CA ALA A 332 14.17 -35.58 27.07
C ALA A 332 13.02 -36.14 27.92
N LEU A 333 12.98 -35.74 29.19
CA LEU A 333 11.93 -36.10 30.13
C LEU A 333 10.88 -34.98 30.23
N PRO A 334 9.58 -35.32 30.21
CA PRO A 334 8.51 -34.42 30.61
C PRO A 334 8.70 -33.90 32.04
N ALA A 335 8.44 -32.62 32.30
CA ALA A 335 8.65 -31.98 33.61
C ALA A 335 8.02 -32.75 34.80
N ARG A 336 6.86 -33.37 34.58
CA ARG A 336 6.15 -34.18 35.59
C ARG A 336 6.90 -35.44 36.04
N GLN A 337 7.82 -35.95 35.22
CA GLN A 337 8.59 -37.19 35.48
C GLN A 337 9.94 -36.92 36.14
N VAL A 338 10.46 -35.70 36.05
CA VAL A 338 11.81 -35.33 36.52
C VAL A 338 11.92 -35.44 38.04
N THR A 339 10.94 -34.91 38.78
CA THR A 339 10.93 -34.97 40.25
C THR A 339 10.83 -36.39 40.80
N PRO A 340 9.86 -37.24 40.40
CA PRO A 340 9.79 -38.62 40.91
C PRO A 340 11.01 -39.45 40.52
N LEU A 341 11.52 -39.31 39.29
CA LEU A 341 12.71 -40.04 38.86
C LEU A 341 13.98 -39.55 39.59
N GLY A 342 14.14 -38.24 39.76
CA GLY A 342 15.27 -37.65 40.48
C GLY A 342 15.34 -38.12 41.94
N LEU A 343 14.19 -38.26 42.61
CA LEU A 343 14.11 -38.86 43.94
C LEU A 343 14.55 -40.33 43.94
N VAL A 344 14.10 -41.14 42.99
CA VAL A 344 14.49 -42.56 42.89
C VAL A 344 16.00 -42.67 42.65
N LEU A 345 16.55 -41.93 41.69
CA LEU A 345 17.97 -41.94 41.36
C LEU A 345 18.83 -41.51 42.56
N HIS A 346 18.36 -40.52 43.33
CA HIS A 346 19.05 -40.10 44.56
C HIS A 346 19.01 -41.18 45.65
N GLU A 347 17.87 -41.82 45.88
CA GLU A 347 17.77 -42.94 46.83
C GLU A 347 18.63 -44.13 46.38
N LEU A 348 18.71 -44.42 45.08
CA LEU A 348 19.59 -45.45 44.53
C LEU A 348 21.07 -45.09 44.76
N ALA A 349 21.49 -43.87 44.42
CA ALA A 349 22.87 -43.40 44.62
C ALA A 349 23.27 -43.43 46.11
N THR A 350 22.40 -42.96 47.00
CA THR A 350 22.67 -42.98 48.44
C THR A 350 22.74 -44.39 49.01
N ASN A 351 21.84 -45.29 48.58
CA ASN A 351 21.87 -46.69 49.00
C ASN A 351 23.13 -47.41 48.50
N ALA A 352 23.53 -47.17 47.25
CA ALA A 352 24.74 -47.72 46.65
C ALA A 352 26.00 -47.36 47.47
N VAL A 353 26.05 -46.16 48.04
CA VAL A 353 27.18 -45.68 48.86
C VAL A 353 27.09 -46.10 50.33
N LYS A 354 25.88 -46.21 50.90
CA LYS A 354 25.71 -46.52 52.33
C LYS A 354 25.70 -48.02 52.61
N TYR A 355 25.13 -48.80 51.70
CA TYR A 355 24.82 -50.22 51.91
C TYR A 355 25.11 -51.11 50.70
N GLY A 356 25.46 -50.51 49.56
CA GLY A 356 25.60 -51.20 48.29
C GLY A 356 27.04 -51.48 47.90
N CYS A 357 27.18 -52.18 46.78
CA CYS A 357 28.44 -52.68 46.27
C CYS A 357 29.32 -51.58 45.67
N TRP A 358 28.77 -50.38 45.48
CA TRP A 358 29.54 -49.23 45.02
C TRP A 358 30.44 -48.64 46.10
N SER A 359 30.13 -48.87 47.38
CA SER A 359 30.89 -48.35 48.52
C SER A 359 32.21 -49.09 48.80
N GLU A 360 32.31 -50.36 48.39
CA GLU A 360 33.42 -51.28 48.70
C GLU A 360 34.41 -51.45 47.51
N GLY A 361 34.45 -50.47 46.60
CA GLY A 361 35.34 -50.48 45.42
C GLY A 361 34.73 -51.10 44.16
N GLY A 362 33.43 -51.43 44.19
CA GLY A 362 32.67 -51.86 43.02
C GLY A 362 32.40 -50.76 41.99
N ALA A 363 31.80 -51.16 40.87
CA ALA A 363 31.44 -50.28 39.77
C ALA A 363 29.92 -50.05 39.70
N LEU A 364 29.52 -48.81 39.39
CA LEU A 364 28.14 -48.47 39.07
C LEU A 364 28.00 -48.32 37.54
N THR A 365 27.04 -49.00 36.95
CA THR A 365 26.65 -48.83 35.55
C THR A 365 25.19 -48.43 35.49
N VAL A 366 24.90 -47.31 34.83
CA VAL A 366 23.54 -46.86 34.54
C VAL A 366 23.38 -46.81 33.03
N GLU A 367 22.54 -47.69 32.51
CA GLU A 367 22.19 -47.76 31.10
C GLU A 367 20.74 -47.35 30.92
N TRP A 368 20.42 -46.62 29.86
CA TRP A 368 19.03 -46.39 29.48
C TRP A 368 18.83 -46.50 27.98
N ARG A 369 17.64 -46.94 27.59
CA ARG A 369 17.25 -47.12 26.19
C ARG A 369 15.80 -46.75 26.02
N ARG A 370 15.46 -46.29 24.83
CA ARG A 370 14.07 -46.06 24.42
C ARG A 370 13.57 -47.27 23.65
N ILE A 371 12.49 -47.87 24.11
CA ILE A 371 11.79 -48.98 23.44
C ILE A 371 10.36 -48.50 23.15
N ASP A 372 10.06 -48.26 21.87
CA ASP A 372 8.82 -47.63 21.44
C ASP A 372 8.58 -46.27 22.14
N ASP A 373 7.53 -46.19 22.96
CA ASP A 373 7.17 -45.03 23.79
C ASP A 373 7.61 -45.16 25.25
N ASP A 374 8.22 -46.27 25.62
CA ASP A 374 8.75 -46.52 26.96
C ASP A 374 10.23 -46.16 27.06
N LEU A 375 10.60 -45.62 28.22
CA LEU A 375 11.97 -45.48 28.66
C LEU A 375 12.27 -46.60 29.64
N GLU A 376 13.33 -47.36 29.32
CA GLU A 376 13.90 -48.36 30.21
C GLU A 376 15.23 -47.85 30.75
N ILE A 377 15.42 -47.94 32.07
CA ILE A 377 16.64 -47.57 32.76
C ILE A 377 17.07 -48.76 33.61
N GLU A 378 18.30 -49.21 33.43
CA GLU A 378 18.94 -50.24 34.21
C GLU A 378 20.04 -49.63 35.08
N TRP A 379 19.95 -49.89 36.38
CA TRP A 379 20.96 -49.51 37.37
C TRP A 379 21.61 -50.78 37.91
N ARG A 380 22.92 -50.90 37.72
CA ARG A 380 23.69 -52.09 38.06
C ARG A 380 24.87 -51.72 38.96
N GLU A 381 24.92 -52.32 40.14
CA GLU A 381 26.06 -52.25 41.05
C GLU A 381 26.78 -53.60 41.03
N GLU A 382 28.07 -53.61 40.72
CA GLU A 382 28.85 -54.84 40.58
C GLU A 382 30.08 -54.84 41.49
N GLN A 383 30.17 -55.87 42.35
CA GLN A 383 31.39 -56.19 43.11
C GLN A 383 31.40 -57.67 43.52
N PRO A 384 32.49 -58.41 43.28
CA PRO A 384 32.62 -59.79 43.73
C PRO A 384 32.49 -59.90 45.27
N GLY A 385 31.58 -60.76 45.74
CA GLY A 385 31.38 -61.04 47.17
C GLY A 385 30.49 -60.05 47.92
N CYS A 386 29.96 -59.04 47.24
CA CYS A 386 28.97 -58.14 47.82
C CYS A 386 27.60 -58.83 47.87
N VAL A 387 27.17 -59.22 49.07
CA VAL A 387 25.82 -59.74 49.34
C VAL A 387 25.18 -58.82 50.36
N ALA A 388 24.21 -58.02 49.92
CA ALA A 388 23.46 -57.15 50.80
C ALA A 388 21.97 -57.29 50.51
N GLU A 389 21.35 -58.38 50.99
CA GLU A 389 19.89 -58.40 51.16
C GLU A 389 19.57 -57.65 52.47
N PRO A 390 18.87 -56.50 52.42
CA PRO A 390 18.56 -55.77 53.65
C PRO A 390 17.46 -56.50 54.44
N GLU A 391 17.70 -56.77 55.73
CA GLU A 391 16.74 -57.45 56.64
C GLU A 391 15.41 -56.68 56.87
N ARG A 392 15.27 -55.43 56.37
CA ARG A 392 14.06 -54.61 56.54
C ARG A 392 13.72 -53.80 55.28
N ALA A 393 12.47 -53.88 54.85
CA ALA A 393 11.87 -52.96 53.89
C ALA A 393 11.65 -51.59 54.56
N GLY A 394 12.53 -50.62 54.28
CA GLY A 394 12.47 -49.27 54.83
C GLY A 394 11.72 -48.27 53.95
N PHE A 395 11.89 -46.98 54.27
CA PHE A 395 11.29 -45.86 53.54
C PHE A 395 11.65 -45.84 52.04
N GLY A 396 12.85 -46.25 51.65
CA GLY A 396 13.28 -46.29 50.24
C GLY A 396 12.36 -47.12 49.35
N SER A 397 11.84 -48.24 49.84
CA SER A 397 10.89 -49.10 49.11
C SER A 397 9.52 -48.44 48.93
N LEU A 398 9.06 -47.66 49.92
CA LEU A 398 7.82 -46.86 49.82
C LEU A 398 7.97 -45.73 48.79
N LEU A 399 9.13 -45.06 48.76
CA LEU A 399 9.44 -44.02 47.78
C LEU A 399 9.45 -44.59 46.35
N MET A 400 10.13 -45.71 46.12
CA MET A 400 10.14 -46.39 44.82
C MET A 400 8.73 -46.77 44.36
N THR A 401 7.89 -47.27 45.25
CA THR A 401 6.49 -47.61 44.94
C THR A 401 5.68 -46.36 44.57
N SER A 402 5.87 -45.25 45.28
CA SER A 402 5.21 -43.97 44.99
C SER A 402 5.68 -43.38 43.67
N ALA A 403 6.98 -43.40 43.39
CA ALA A 403 7.57 -42.90 42.16
C ALA A 403 7.14 -43.74 40.95
N ALA A 404 7.11 -45.07 41.05
CA ALA A 404 6.57 -45.95 40.02
C ALA A 404 5.13 -45.58 39.65
N ARG A 405 4.28 -45.27 40.65
CA ARG A 405 2.91 -44.79 40.42
C ARG A 405 2.85 -43.43 39.72
N GLN A 406 3.71 -42.48 40.11
CA GLN A 406 3.76 -41.14 39.49
C GLN A 406 4.29 -41.19 38.06
N LEU A 407 5.25 -42.08 37.79
CA LEU A 407 5.80 -42.34 36.47
C LEU A 407 4.85 -43.19 35.59
N ARG A 408 3.82 -43.80 36.18
CA ARG A 408 2.92 -44.77 35.53
C ARG A 408 3.68 -45.96 34.96
N GLY A 409 4.67 -46.46 35.71
CA GLY A 409 5.56 -47.51 35.27
C GLY A 409 5.91 -48.51 36.38
N THR A 410 6.94 -49.32 36.14
CA THR A 410 7.45 -50.33 37.07
C THR A 410 8.87 -49.98 37.50
N ILE A 411 9.18 -50.32 38.76
CA ILE A 411 10.53 -50.23 39.33
C ILE A 411 10.76 -51.54 40.07
N GLU A 412 11.61 -52.39 39.52
CA GLU A 412 11.91 -53.72 40.04
C GLU A 412 13.35 -53.76 40.53
N ARG A 413 13.55 -54.27 41.76
CA ARG A 413 14.87 -54.39 42.38
C ARG A 413 15.18 -55.84 42.66
N GLN A 414 16.35 -56.29 42.23
CA GLN A 414 16.85 -57.65 42.38
C GLN A 414 18.24 -57.61 43.03
N PHE A 415 18.45 -58.47 44.03
CA PHE A 415 19.76 -58.67 44.64
C PHE A 415 20.37 -59.96 44.08
N THR A 416 21.61 -59.87 43.62
CA THR A 416 22.36 -61.00 43.08
C THR A 416 23.62 -61.22 43.91
N PRO A 417 24.24 -62.42 43.87
CA PRO A 417 25.51 -62.68 44.55
C PRO A 417 26.70 -61.80 44.10
N GLY A 418 26.53 -61.05 42.99
CA GLY A 418 27.53 -60.11 42.46
C GLY A 418 27.13 -58.63 42.58
N GLY A 419 25.97 -58.34 43.17
CA GLY A 419 25.52 -56.98 43.47
C GLY A 419 24.04 -56.70 43.20
N VAL A 420 23.69 -55.43 42.98
CA VAL A 420 22.29 -54.95 42.93
C VAL A 420 21.90 -54.56 41.52
N HIS A 421 20.75 -55.06 41.05
CA HIS A 421 20.15 -54.67 39.78
C HIS A 421 18.79 -54.02 40.01
N VAL A 422 18.58 -52.83 39.44
CA VAL A 422 17.28 -52.15 39.44
C VAL A 422 16.87 -51.83 38.01
N ALA A 423 15.73 -52.34 37.60
CA ALA A 423 15.12 -52.08 36.30
C ALA A 423 13.93 -51.15 36.47
N MET A 424 13.93 -50.03 35.76
CA MET A 424 12.84 -49.06 35.74
C MET A 424 12.29 -48.98 34.33
N ARG A 425 10.96 -49.05 34.18
CA ARG A 425 10.29 -48.91 32.89
C ARG A 425 9.06 -48.02 33.04
N PHE A 426 8.97 -46.97 32.23
CA PHE A 426 7.82 -46.07 32.23
C PHE A 426 7.64 -45.35 30.88
N PRO A 427 6.41 -44.94 30.53
CA PRO A 427 6.15 -44.27 29.26
C PRO A 427 6.67 -42.82 29.24
N LEU A 428 7.35 -42.42 28.17
CA LEU A 428 7.74 -41.03 27.90
C LEU A 428 6.57 -40.18 27.39
N SER A 429 5.65 -40.83 26.67
CA SER A 429 4.41 -40.26 26.15
C SER A 429 3.30 -40.47 27.17
N GLY A 430 2.57 -39.43 27.54
CA GLY A 430 1.40 -39.60 28.40
C GLY A 430 0.49 -38.41 28.44
#